data_AF-A0A1H8XNY5-F1
#
_entry.id   AF-A0A1H8XNY5-F1
#
_cell.length_a   1.000
_cell.length_b   1.000
_cell.length_c   1.000
_cell.angle_alpha   90.00
_cell.angle_beta   90.00
_cell.angle_gamma   90.00
#
_symmetry.space_group_name_H-M   'P 1'
#
loop_
_entity.id
_entity.type
_entity.pdbx_description
1 polymer ?
#
loop_
_entity_poly.entity_id
_entity_poly.type
_entity_poly.pdbx_seq_one_letter_code
_entity_poly.pdbx_strand_id
1 'polypeptide(L)'
;MPLRPTHVSKPLVIHQIKLDPAALKALPKEVRRTVLLLGHVANEVNTLSRLLLFSVHKQDHPIKALFAEARSATILRLLIGVTFEGFRAIERTVLRSAHARPYLAHLAPGGEVALKQVKKALSDNKLMAGIRNAYSFHLPTDDQIDAAFVRLPADADMSVYSGEPRHSTLNTSSSLLMTRGILDLVDDPRKGTSRKSTDKQLMKIVTDDVIAKSNDLNSFIEFFVLAIIERENLQKGALTEALVVDTHESVGSFQIPPILRS
;
A
#
# COMPACT_ATOMS: atom_id res chain seq x y z
N MET A 1 1.63 30.83 -14.16
CA MET A 1 0.36 30.49 -14.85
C MET A 1 -0.12 29.16 -14.26
N PRO A 2 -1.22 29.11 -13.49
CA PRO A 2 -1.64 27.86 -12.86
C PRO A 2 -2.18 26.93 -13.94
N LEU A 3 -1.61 25.72 -14.03
CA LEU A 3 -2.18 24.65 -14.83
C LEU A 3 -3.57 24.34 -14.25
N ARG A 4 -4.64 24.74 -14.94
CA ARG A 4 -5.97 24.18 -14.68
C ARG A 4 -5.89 22.69 -15.04
N PRO A 5 -6.25 21.76 -14.16
CA PRO A 5 -6.42 20.37 -14.55
C PRO A 5 -7.58 20.31 -15.57
N THR A 6 -7.27 20.13 -16.85
CA THR A 6 -8.27 19.99 -17.93
C THR A 6 -8.74 18.55 -18.14
N HIS A 7 -8.40 17.64 -17.23
CA HIS A 7 -8.98 16.31 -17.19
C HIS A 7 -9.90 16.24 -15.98
N VAL A 8 -11.21 16.42 -16.22
CA VAL A 8 -12.23 16.03 -15.25
C VAL A 8 -12.10 14.52 -15.14
N SER A 9 -11.52 14.08 -14.04
CA SER A 9 -11.54 12.68 -13.63
C SER A 9 -12.99 12.20 -13.62
N LYS A 10 -13.20 10.96 -14.07
CA LYS A 10 -14.55 10.38 -13.99
C LYS A 10 -15.02 10.45 -12.53
N PRO A 11 -16.28 10.81 -12.28
CA PRO A 11 -16.83 10.80 -10.94
C PRO A 11 -16.59 9.44 -10.26
N LEU A 12 -16.21 9.47 -8.98
CA LEU A 12 -16.06 8.28 -8.18
C LEU A 12 -17.44 7.74 -7.84
N VAL A 13 -17.76 6.55 -8.38
CA VAL A 13 -18.98 5.83 -8.02
C VAL A 13 -18.72 5.01 -6.76
N ILE A 14 -19.48 5.26 -5.70
CA ILE A 14 -19.40 4.52 -4.44
C ILE A 14 -20.60 3.57 -4.34
N HIS A 15 -20.31 2.28 -4.25
CA HIS A 15 -21.33 1.26 -4.02
C HIS A 15 -21.38 0.90 -2.52
N GLN A 16 -22.59 0.73 -1.99
CA GLN A 16 -22.79 0.30 -0.61
C GLN A 16 -23.27 -1.15 -0.57
N ILE A 17 -22.54 -1.99 0.15
CA ILE A 17 -22.99 -3.34 0.54
C ILE A 17 -23.35 -3.31 2.02
N LYS A 18 -24.64 -3.44 2.35
CA LYS A 18 -25.11 -3.52 3.73
C LYS A 18 -25.04 -4.97 4.20
N LEU A 19 -24.14 -5.24 5.14
CA LEU A 19 -24.04 -6.55 5.81
C LEU A 19 -25.11 -6.67 6.90
N ASP A 20 -25.81 -7.80 6.97
CA ASP A 20 -26.70 -8.10 8.10
C ASP A 20 -25.89 -8.50 9.35
N PRO A 21 -25.95 -7.74 10.47
CA PRO A 21 -25.25 -8.11 11.69
C PRO A 21 -25.64 -9.48 12.25
N ALA A 22 -26.88 -9.93 12.05
CA ALA A 22 -27.32 -11.26 12.49
C ALA A 22 -26.66 -12.37 11.67
N ALA A 23 -26.64 -12.23 10.34
CA ALA A 23 -25.94 -13.14 9.43
C ALA A 23 -24.42 -13.17 9.73
N LEU A 24 -23.80 -12.01 9.95
CA LEU A 24 -22.38 -11.93 10.29
C LEU A 24 -22.06 -12.64 11.63
N LYS A 25 -22.96 -12.55 12.61
CA LYS A 25 -22.84 -13.29 13.89
C LYS A 25 -23.03 -14.79 13.73
N ALA A 26 -23.88 -15.21 12.78
CA ALA A 26 -24.13 -16.63 12.49
C ALA A 26 -22.97 -17.31 11.74
N LEU A 27 -22.09 -16.55 11.07
CA LEU A 27 -20.90 -17.10 10.45
C LEU A 27 -20.01 -17.89 11.43
N PRO A 28 -19.32 -18.94 10.94
CA PRO A 28 -18.23 -19.55 11.68
C PRO A 28 -17.24 -18.49 12.17
N LYS A 29 -16.73 -18.69 13.39
CA LYS A 29 -15.89 -17.72 14.11
C LYS A 29 -14.66 -17.33 13.29
N GLU A 30 -14.07 -18.30 12.61
CA GLU A 30 -12.87 -18.15 11.78
C GLU A 30 -13.15 -17.31 10.54
N VAL A 31 -14.28 -17.56 9.87
CA VAL A 31 -14.72 -16.81 8.67
C VAL A 31 -15.01 -15.36 9.03
N ARG A 32 -15.80 -15.12 10.09
CA ARG A 32 -16.08 -13.76 10.58
C ARG A 32 -14.80 -12.99 10.88
N ARG A 33 -13.84 -13.62 11.57
CA ARG A 33 -12.53 -13.02 11.88
C ARG A 33 -11.75 -12.67 10.61
N THR A 34 -11.72 -13.58 9.63
CA THR A 34 -11.05 -13.34 8.35
C THR A 34 -11.66 -12.13 7.63
N VAL A 35 -12.99 -12.04 7.51
CA VAL A 35 -13.66 -10.90 6.85
C VAL A 35 -13.28 -9.56 7.50
N LEU A 36 -13.42 -9.47 8.83
CA LEU A 36 -13.15 -8.24 9.56
C LEU A 36 -11.67 -7.84 9.50
N LEU A 37 -10.76 -8.82 9.63
CA LEU A 37 -9.32 -8.57 9.54
C LEU A 37 -8.92 -8.09 8.14
N LEU A 38 -9.38 -8.76 7.08
CA LEU A 38 -9.02 -8.38 5.72
C LEU A 38 -9.61 -7.02 5.34
N GLY A 39 -10.84 -6.72 5.77
CA GLY A 39 -11.41 -5.37 5.62
C GLY A 39 -10.57 -4.29 6.31
N HIS A 40 -10.04 -4.57 7.51
CA HIS A 40 -9.13 -3.67 8.20
C HIS A 40 -7.81 -3.46 7.42
N VAL A 41 -7.17 -4.55 6.98
CA VAL A 41 -5.96 -4.49 6.14
C VAL A 41 -6.18 -3.65 4.89
N ALA A 42 -7.28 -3.88 4.17
CA ALA A 42 -7.60 -3.14 2.95
C ALA A 42 -7.76 -1.63 3.22
N ASN A 43 -8.38 -1.26 4.34
CA ASN A 43 -8.52 0.13 4.74
C ASN A 43 -7.15 0.78 4.97
N GLU A 44 -6.25 0.14 5.73
CA GLU A 44 -4.92 0.69 6.00
C GLU A 44 -4.10 0.87 4.71
N VAL A 45 -4.07 -0.17 3.85
CA VAL A 45 -3.34 -0.14 2.57
C VAL A 45 -3.90 0.96 1.66
N ASN A 46 -5.22 1.06 1.53
CA ASN A 46 -5.86 2.10 0.71
C ASN A 46 -5.58 3.50 1.24
N THR A 47 -5.69 3.71 2.55
CA THR A 47 -5.42 5.02 3.17
C THR A 47 -3.97 5.43 2.92
N LEU A 48 -3.00 4.54 3.19
CA LEU A 48 -1.57 4.84 2.99
C LEU A 48 -1.23 5.04 1.51
N SER A 49 -1.83 4.28 0.60
CA SER A 49 -1.63 4.46 -0.85
C SER A 49 -2.11 5.83 -1.33
N ARG A 50 -3.28 6.29 -0.85
CA ARG A 50 -3.81 7.63 -1.18
C ARG A 50 -2.94 8.73 -0.57
N LEU A 51 -2.53 8.59 0.69
CA LEU A 51 -1.63 9.53 1.35
C LEU A 51 -0.29 9.64 0.61
N LEU A 52 0.24 8.53 0.10
CA LEU A 52 1.45 8.52 -0.72
C LEU A 52 1.23 9.31 -2.01
N LEU A 53 0.14 9.03 -2.73
CA LEU A 53 -0.21 9.74 -3.97
C LEU A 53 -0.33 11.25 -3.74
N PHE A 54 -0.99 11.68 -2.66
CA PHE A 54 -1.10 13.10 -2.30
C PHE A 54 0.24 13.74 -1.90
N SER A 55 1.17 12.93 -1.39
CA SER A 55 2.48 13.41 -0.97
C SER A 55 3.46 13.57 -2.15
N VAL A 56 3.26 12.82 -3.24
CA VAL A 56 4.09 12.87 -4.45
C VAL A 56 3.55 13.92 -5.41
N HIS A 57 3.90 15.19 -5.20
CA HIS A 57 3.62 16.26 -6.15
C HIS A 57 4.84 17.15 -6.37
N LYS A 58 5.02 17.60 -7.62
CA LYS A 58 6.13 18.48 -8.00
C LYS A 58 6.01 19.80 -7.23
N GLN A 59 7.14 20.23 -6.64
CA GLN A 59 7.26 21.50 -5.95
C GLN A 59 8.14 22.44 -6.75
N ASP A 60 7.74 23.71 -6.80
CA ASP A 60 8.53 24.75 -7.45
C ASP A 60 9.61 25.33 -6.52
N HIS A 61 9.49 25.10 -5.21
CA HIS A 61 10.44 25.58 -4.21
C HIS A 61 11.29 24.43 -3.65
N PRO A 62 12.64 24.55 -3.61
CA PRO A 62 13.54 23.47 -3.14
C PRO A 62 13.21 22.93 -1.75
N ILE A 63 13.03 23.80 -0.76
CA ILE A 63 12.65 23.38 0.60
C ILE A 63 11.31 22.63 0.60
N LYS A 64 10.29 23.10 -0.14
CA LYS A 64 9.01 22.39 -0.23
C LYS A 64 9.19 21.00 -0.85
N ALA A 65 10.08 20.87 -1.84
CA ALA A 65 10.41 19.59 -2.45
C ALA A 65 10.96 18.60 -1.42
N LEU A 66 11.91 19.04 -0.59
CA LEU A 66 12.46 18.24 0.52
C LEU A 66 11.37 17.82 1.52
N PHE A 67 10.44 18.72 1.87
CA PHE A 67 9.27 18.39 2.69
C PHE A 67 8.33 17.36 2.06
N ALA A 68 8.12 17.42 0.75
CA ALA A 68 7.30 16.43 0.04
C ALA A 68 8.03 15.07 -0.01
N GLU A 69 9.33 15.06 -0.27
CA GLU A 69 10.15 13.86 -0.36
C GLU A 69 10.23 13.12 0.98
N ALA A 70 10.58 13.80 2.06
CA ALA A 70 10.72 13.16 3.37
C ALA A 70 9.38 12.61 3.91
N ARG A 71 8.26 13.32 3.65
CA ARG A 71 6.91 12.83 3.99
C ARG A 71 6.54 11.62 3.15
N SER A 72 6.72 11.68 1.84
CA SER A 72 6.42 10.56 0.95
C SER A 72 7.27 9.33 1.26
N ALA A 73 8.56 9.50 1.58
CA ALA A 73 9.42 8.41 2.03
C ALA A 73 8.92 7.77 3.34
N THR A 74 8.43 8.56 4.29
CA THR A 74 7.85 8.03 5.54
C THR A 74 6.56 7.26 5.29
N ILE A 75 5.65 7.81 4.48
CA ILE A 75 4.40 7.12 4.12
C ILE A 75 4.67 5.85 3.33
N LEU A 76 5.63 5.88 2.39
CA LEU A 76 6.05 4.70 1.62
C LEU A 76 6.56 3.59 2.55
N ARG A 77 7.38 3.91 3.55
CA ARG A 77 7.85 2.92 4.54
C ARG A 77 6.70 2.27 5.31
N LEU A 78 5.72 3.07 5.74
CA LEU A 78 4.53 2.55 6.41
C LEU A 78 3.69 1.66 5.48
N LEU A 79 3.49 2.09 4.22
CA LEU A 79 2.78 1.32 3.21
C LEU A 79 3.46 -0.03 2.96
N ILE A 80 4.79 -0.06 2.84
CA ILE A 80 5.57 -1.30 2.70
C ILE A 80 5.30 -2.25 3.88
N GLY A 81 5.35 -1.72 5.10
CA GLY A 81 5.11 -2.50 6.31
C GLY A 81 3.71 -3.10 6.34
N VAL A 82 2.68 -2.27 6.16
CA VAL A 82 1.27 -2.70 6.19
C VAL A 82 0.98 -3.69 5.06
N THR A 83 1.44 -3.44 3.83
CA THR A 83 1.25 -4.36 2.71
C THR A 83 1.91 -5.71 2.98
N PHE A 84 3.11 -5.73 3.58
CA PHE A 84 3.76 -6.97 3.98
C PHE A 84 2.96 -7.73 5.04
N GLU A 85 2.48 -7.06 6.09
CA GLU A 85 1.63 -7.68 7.12
C GLU A 85 0.29 -8.18 6.54
N GLY A 86 -0.28 -7.46 5.56
CA GLY A 86 -1.48 -7.87 4.84
C GLY A 86 -1.28 -9.20 4.09
N PHE A 87 -0.16 -9.35 3.38
CA PHE A 87 0.20 -10.63 2.76
C PHE A 87 0.34 -11.76 3.78
N ARG A 88 1.00 -11.49 4.92
CA ARG A 88 1.15 -12.47 6.02
C ARG A 88 -0.21 -12.83 6.65
N ALA A 89 -1.12 -11.87 6.75
CA ALA A 89 -2.48 -12.11 7.19
C ALA A 89 -3.20 -13.08 6.25
N ILE A 90 -3.18 -12.82 4.94
CA ILE A 90 -3.77 -13.72 3.92
C ILE A 90 -3.15 -15.11 3.97
N GLU A 91 -1.82 -15.21 4.03
CA GLU A 91 -1.13 -16.50 4.08
C GLU A 91 -1.64 -17.35 5.26
N ARG A 92 -1.76 -16.74 6.44
CA ARG A 92 -2.23 -17.40 7.65
C ARG A 92 -3.72 -17.70 7.64
N THR A 93 -4.57 -16.70 7.38
CA THR A 93 -6.02 -16.79 7.60
C THR A 93 -6.80 -17.26 6.38
N VAL A 94 -6.14 -17.37 5.22
CA VAL A 94 -6.74 -17.80 3.96
C VAL A 94 -5.98 -18.97 3.38
N LEU A 95 -4.72 -18.80 2.96
CA LEU A 95 -4.02 -19.81 2.15
C LEU A 95 -3.70 -21.09 2.91
N ARG A 96 -3.36 -20.98 4.20
CA ARG A 96 -3.07 -22.11 5.09
C ARG A 96 -4.28 -22.60 5.88
N SER A 97 -5.43 -21.98 5.69
CA SER A 97 -6.62 -22.17 6.51
C SER A 97 -7.65 -23.06 5.81
N ALA A 98 -8.07 -24.15 6.44
CA ALA A 98 -9.04 -25.09 5.87
C ALA A 98 -10.42 -24.44 5.62
N HIS A 99 -10.86 -23.56 6.54
CA HIS A 99 -12.15 -22.86 6.43
C HIS A 99 -12.23 -21.93 5.22
N ALA A 100 -11.10 -21.50 4.65
CA ALA A 100 -11.07 -20.59 3.52
C ALA A 100 -11.26 -21.28 2.16
N ARG A 101 -11.01 -22.60 2.09
CA ARG A 101 -11.06 -23.37 0.83
C ARG A 101 -12.39 -23.25 0.07
N PRO A 102 -13.57 -23.31 0.74
CA PRO A 102 -14.84 -23.20 0.02
C PRO A 102 -15.04 -21.83 -0.64
N TYR A 103 -14.47 -20.76 -0.07
CA TYR A 103 -14.53 -19.40 -0.63
C TYR A 103 -13.51 -19.20 -1.74
N LEU A 104 -12.32 -19.78 -1.62
CA LEU A 104 -11.31 -19.79 -2.70
C LEU A 104 -11.84 -20.47 -3.97
N ALA A 105 -12.64 -21.53 -3.83
CA ALA A 105 -13.30 -22.21 -4.94
C ALA A 105 -14.48 -21.42 -5.54
N HIS A 106 -14.92 -20.35 -4.88
CA HIS A 106 -16.01 -19.48 -5.30
C HIS A 106 -15.50 -18.11 -5.80
N LEU A 107 -14.20 -17.96 -6.03
CA LEU A 107 -13.65 -16.72 -6.57
C LEU A 107 -14.12 -16.54 -8.02
N ALA A 108 -14.57 -15.33 -8.34
CA ALA A 108 -14.74 -14.90 -9.72
C ALA A 108 -13.39 -14.94 -10.47
N PRO A 109 -13.36 -14.96 -11.82
CA PRO A 109 -12.11 -15.03 -12.60
C PRO A 109 -11.08 -13.96 -12.23
N GLY A 110 -11.52 -12.74 -11.92
CA GLY A 110 -10.63 -11.67 -11.44
C GLY A 110 -9.97 -11.99 -10.09
N GLY A 111 -10.69 -12.66 -9.19
CA GLY A 111 -10.19 -13.12 -7.90
C GLY A 111 -9.14 -14.23 -8.04
N GLU A 112 -9.28 -15.12 -9.03
CA GLU A 112 -8.26 -16.13 -9.31
C GLU A 112 -6.95 -15.50 -9.82
N VAL A 113 -7.05 -14.47 -10.67
CA VAL A 113 -5.90 -13.70 -11.14
C VAL A 113 -5.23 -13.00 -9.95
N ALA A 114 -6.00 -12.30 -9.11
CA ALA A 114 -5.48 -11.63 -7.93
C ALA A 114 -4.81 -12.62 -6.95
N LEU A 115 -5.41 -13.80 -6.74
CA LEU A 115 -4.83 -14.87 -5.92
C LEU A 115 -3.47 -15.33 -6.45
N LYS A 116 -3.31 -15.47 -7.77
CA LYS A 116 -2.01 -15.81 -8.39
C LYS A 116 -0.97 -14.72 -8.12
N GLN A 117 -1.35 -13.45 -8.23
CA GLN A 117 -0.42 -12.34 -7.94
C GLN A 117 -0.04 -12.29 -6.47
N VAL A 118 -0.99 -12.45 -5.55
CA VAL A 118 -0.71 -12.54 -4.10
C VAL A 118 0.26 -13.69 -3.78
N LYS A 119 0.03 -14.87 -4.35
CA LYS A 119 0.95 -16.02 -4.17
C LYS A 119 2.35 -15.73 -4.70
N LYS A 120 2.45 -15.09 -5.86
CA LYS A 120 3.73 -14.66 -6.43
C LYS A 120 4.42 -13.64 -5.52
N ALA A 121 3.72 -12.61 -5.06
CA ALA A 121 4.24 -11.60 -4.16
C ALA A 121 4.73 -12.21 -2.84
N LEU A 122 4.01 -13.17 -2.27
CA LEU A 122 4.44 -13.92 -1.08
C LEU A 122 5.74 -14.69 -1.28
N SER A 123 5.99 -15.21 -2.50
CA SER A 123 7.23 -15.90 -2.84
C SER A 123 8.41 -14.95 -3.12
N ASP A 124 8.11 -13.70 -3.50
CA ASP A 124 9.09 -12.67 -3.87
C ASP A 124 8.95 -11.41 -2.99
N ASN A 125 9.02 -11.61 -1.68
CA ASN A 125 8.85 -10.55 -0.68
C ASN A 125 10.15 -10.15 0.03
N LYS A 126 11.32 -10.63 -0.41
CA LYS A 126 12.60 -10.41 0.30
C LYS A 126 12.90 -8.92 0.54
N LEU A 127 12.67 -8.09 -0.48
CA LEU A 127 12.89 -6.65 -0.36
C LEU A 127 11.92 -6.01 0.64
N MET A 128 10.62 -6.25 0.50
CA MET A 128 9.61 -5.75 1.44
C MET A 128 9.85 -6.25 2.87
N ALA A 129 10.24 -7.51 3.04
CA ALA A 129 10.59 -8.08 4.33
C ALA A 129 11.80 -7.37 4.95
N GLY A 130 12.85 -7.12 4.16
CA GLY A 130 14.03 -6.38 4.60
C GLY A 130 13.68 -4.95 5.03
N ILE A 131 12.90 -4.23 4.21
CA ILE A 131 12.46 -2.88 4.55
C ILE A 131 11.55 -2.87 5.78
N ARG A 132 10.57 -3.79 5.85
CA ARG A 132 9.66 -3.91 6.99
C ARG A 132 10.43 -4.16 8.30
N ASN A 133 11.42 -5.04 8.27
CA ASN A 133 12.17 -5.47 9.45
C ASN A 133 13.20 -4.46 9.94
N ALA A 134 13.66 -3.54 9.09
CA ALA A 134 14.71 -2.58 9.47
C ALA A 134 14.27 -1.11 9.42
N TYR A 135 13.22 -0.76 8.67
CA TYR A 135 12.91 0.64 8.35
C TYR A 135 11.41 1.03 8.43
N SER A 136 10.48 0.08 8.60
CA SER A 136 9.04 0.37 8.74
C SER A 136 8.57 0.37 10.20
N PHE A 137 8.52 -0.82 10.83
CA PHE A 137 8.00 -1.01 12.19
C PHE A 137 9.09 -1.22 13.24
N HIS A 138 10.32 -1.35 12.78
CA HIS A 138 11.51 -1.41 13.61
C HIS A 138 12.45 -0.28 13.17
N LEU A 139 13.28 0.16 14.12
CA LEU A 139 14.35 1.10 13.83
C LEU A 139 15.60 0.32 13.38
N PRO A 140 16.43 0.90 12.49
CA PRO A 140 17.69 0.28 12.12
C PRO A 140 18.60 0.17 13.34
N THR A 141 19.47 -0.84 13.29
CA THR A 141 20.57 -1.03 14.24
C THR A 141 21.65 0.04 14.06
N ASP A 142 22.51 0.23 15.06
CA ASP A 142 23.63 1.17 15.00
C ASP A 142 24.54 0.89 13.79
N ASP A 143 24.89 -0.38 13.54
CA ASP A 143 25.67 -0.78 12.37
C ASP A 143 25.01 -0.38 11.03
N GLN A 144 23.67 -0.46 10.95
CA GLN A 144 22.94 -0.04 9.75
C GLN A 144 22.93 1.48 9.57
N ILE A 145 22.83 2.23 10.68
CA ILE A 145 22.92 3.68 10.71
C ILE A 145 24.30 4.12 10.23
N ASP A 146 25.37 3.57 10.82
CA ASP A 146 26.75 3.91 10.49
C ASP A 146 27.08 3.55 9.03
N ALA A 147 26.67 2.37 8.57
CA ALA A 147 26.87 1.96 7.18
C ALA A 147 26.14 2.87 6.18
N ALA A 148 24.93 3.32 6.50
CA ALA A 148 24.19 4.27 5.66
C ALA A 148 24.85 5.66 5.67
N PHE A 149 25.38 6.10 6.82
CA PHE A 149 26.02 7.39 6.98
C PHE A 149 27.31 7.51 6.14
N VAL A 150 28.16 6.47 6.17
CA VAL A 150 29.40 6.41 5.37
C VAL A 150 29.12 6.50 3.86
N ARG A 151 27.92 6.07 3.41
CA ARG A 151 27.51 6.08 2.00
C ARG A 151 26.81 7.36 1.57
N LEU A 152 26.65 8.35 2.45
CA LEU A 152 26.10 9.64 2.06
C LEU A 152 27.07 10.38 1.13
N PRO A 153 26.55 11.09 0.11
CA PRO A 153 27.37 12.03 -0.68
C PRO A 153 28.04 13.08 0.23
N ALA A 154 29.25 13.51 -0.13
CA ALA A 154 29.96 14.54 0.63
C ALA A 154 29.22 15.89 0.69
N ASP A 155 28.34 16.14 -0.27
CA ASP A 155 27.48 17.30 -0.41
C ASP A 155 26.03 17.04 0.05
N ALA A 156 25.78 15.97 0.81
CA ALA A 156 24.46 15.65 1.34
C ALA A 156 23.91 16.79 2.22
N ASP A 157 22.65 17.18 1.99
CA ASP A 157 21.97 18.17 2.81
C ASP A 157 21.55 17.58 4.16
N MET A 158 22.28 17.95 5.21
CA MET A 158 22.06 17.50 6.59
C MET A 158 21.23 18.48 7.42
N SER A 159 20.54 19.43 6.77
CA SER A 159 19.72 20.43 7.44
C SER A 159 18.59 19.82 8.27
N VAL A 160 18.12 20.59 9.25
CA VAL A 160 16.85 20.35 9.96
C VAL A 160 15.98 21.57 9.73
N TYR A 161 14.78 21.36 9.22
CA TYR A 161 13.84 22.45 8.95
C TYR A 161 12.77 22.47 10.03
N SER A 162 12.40 23.68 10.48
CA SER A 162 11.27 23.88 11.38
C SER A 162 10.44 25.04 10.88
N GLY A 163 9.12 24.84 10.84
CA GLY A 163 8.15 25.88 10.47
C GLY A 163 7.19 26.21 11.61
N GLU A 164 6.53 27.36 11.51
CA GLU A 164 5.38 27.71 12.33
C GLU A 164 4.08 27.42 11.56
N PRO A 165 3.03 26.90 12.23
CA PRO A 165 2.92 26.63 13.67
C PRO A 165 3.70 25.40 14.13
N ARG A 166 3.91 25.30 15.47
CA ARG A 166 4.59 24.18 16.14
C ARG A 166 4.05 22.84 15.62
N HIS A 167 4.92 21.83 15.55
CA HIS A 167 4.73 20.50 14.94
C HIS A 167 5.09 20.36 13.44
N SER A 168 5.64 21.40 12.82
CA SER A 168 6.16 21.34 11.44
C SER A 168 7.69 21.22 11.41
N THR A 169 8.26 20.32 12.22
CA THR A 169 9.69 20.00 12.17
C THR A 169 9.92 18.86 11.20
N LEU A 170 10.79 19.08 10.23
CA LEU A 170 11.25 18.07 9.30
C LEU A 170 12.73 17.81 9.52
N ASN A 171 13.01 16.59 9.97
CA ASN A 171 14.37 16.09 10.13
C ASN A 171 14.81 15.41 8.81
N THR A 172 15.15 16.23 7.81
CA THR A 172 15.55 15.77 6.47
C THR A 172 16.77 14.87 6.52
N SER A 173 17.75 15.17 7.37
CA SER A 173 18.94 14.33 7.57
C SER A 173 18.59 12.92 8.05
N SER A 174 17.67 12.80 9.01
CA SER A 174 17.20 11.48 9.46
C SER A 174 16.45 10.73 8.35
N SER A 175 15.58 11.43 7.59
CA SER A 175 14.85 10.81 6.48
C SER A 175 15.79 10.36 5.36
N LEU A 176 16.82 11.14 5.05
CA LEU A 176 17.83 10.83 4.04
C LEU A 176 18.58 9.54 4.42
N LEU A 177 19.03 9.44 5.67
CA LEU A 177 19.73 8.27 6.18
C LEU A 177 18.88 7.00 6.09
N MET A 178 17.61 7.08 6.52
CA MET A 178 16.67 5.95 6.43
C MET A 178 16.40 5.55 4.97
N THR A 179 16.29 6.53 4.08
CA THR A 179 16.09 6.29 2.65
C THR A 179 17.32 5.62 2.05
N ARG A 180 18.53 6.05 2.43
CA ARG A 180 19.78 5.42 1.97
C ARG A 180 19.87 3.95 2.39
N GLY A 181 19.51 3.64 3.63
CA GLY A 181 19.45 2.25 4.11
C GLY A 181 18.47 1.37 3.32
N ILE A 182 17.36 1.94 2.82
CA ILE A 182 16.44 1.24 1.91
C ILE A 182 17.07 1.04 0.53
N LEU A 183 17.71 2.07 -0.02
CA LEU A 183 18.37 1.99 -1.32
C LEU A 183 19.45 0.91 -1.35
N ASP A 184 20.19 0.73 -0.25
CA ASP A 184 21.19 -0.32 -0.10
C ASP A 184 20.58 -1.74 -0.15
N LEU A 185 19.32 -1.91 0.23
CA LEU A 185 18.61 -3.19 0.09
C LEU A 185 18.20 -3.46 -1.36
N VAL A 186 18.00 -2.41 -2.16
CA VAL A 186 17.60 -2.49 -3.57
C VAL A 186 18.81 -2.72 -4.47
N ASP A 187 19.89 -1.97 -4.24
CA ASP A 187 21.12 -1.99 -5.02
C ASP A 187 22.21 -2.79 -4.28
N ASP A 188 21.88 -3.98 -3.77
CA ASP A 188 22.80 -4.83 -3.00
C ASP A 188 24.06 -5.16 -3.83
N PRO A 189 25.21 -4.50 -3.57
CA PRO A 189 26.40 -4.60 -4.43
C PRO A 189 27.02 -6.00 -4.37
N ARG A 190 26.73 -6.75 -3.30
CA ARG A 190 27.18 -8.14 -3.10
C ARG A 190 26.57 -9.10 -4.11
N LYS A 191 25.48 -8.72 -4.79
CA LYS A 191 24.86 -9.51 -5.85
C LYS A 191 25.52 -9.28 -7.22
N GLY A 192 26.57 -8.47 -7.31
CA GLY A 192 27.30 -8.19 -8.55
C GLY A 192 26.51 -7.39 -9.60
N THR A 193 25.28 -7.00 -9.28
CA THR A 193 24.44 -6.14 -10.11
C THR A 193 24.56 -4.71 -9.61
N SER A 194 25.71 -4.06 -9.83
CA SER A 194 25.76 -2.60 -9.69
C SER A 194 24.85 -2.01 -10.75
N ARG A 195 23.64 -1.57 -10.35
CA ARG A 195 22.81 -0.81 -11.27
C ARG A 195 23.45 0.57 -11.38
N LYS A 196 23.71 1.03 -12.61
CA LYS A 196 23.99 2.46 -12.90
C LYS A 196 22.75 3.33 -12.68
N SER A 197 21.95 3.03 -11.65
CA SER A 197 20.71 3.70 -11.35
C SER A 197 20.95 4.79 -10.33
N THR A 198 20.33 5.95 -10.53
CA THR A 198 20.34 7.02 -9.54
C THR A 198 19.43 6.67 -8.36
N ASP A 199 19.67 7.27 -7.20
CA ASP A 199 18.81 7.13 -6.01
C ASP A 199 17.33 7.36 -6.35
N LYS A 200 17.04 8.34 -7.21
CA LYS A 200 15.69 8.62 -7.70
C LYS A 200 15.09 7.46 -8.50
N GLN A 201 15.89 6.80 -9.36
CA GLN A 201 15.43 5.64 -10.12
C GLN A 201 15.20 4.43 -9.21
N LEU A 202 16.07 4.19 -8.24
CA LEU A 202 15.91 3.11 -7.27
C LEU A 202 14.67 3.34 -6.40
N MET A 203 14.44 4.55 -5.90
CA MET A 203 13.22 4.89 -5.15
C MET A 203 11.96 4.73 -6.00
N LYS A 204 12.02 5.06 -7.29
CA LYS A 204 10.90 4.80 -8.20
C LYS A 204 10.61 3.31 -8.32
N ILE A 205 11.64 2.46 -8.46
CA ILE A 205 11.47 1.00 -8.52
C ILE A 205 10.79 0.48 -7.25
N VAL A 206 11.23 0.93 -6.06
CA VAL A 206 10.60 0.56 -4.78
C VAL A 206 9.14 1.00 -4.75
N THR A 207 8.88 2.26 -5.11
CA THR A 207 7.53 2.84 -5.08
C THR A 207 6.59 2.10 -6.02
N ASP A 208 7.01 1.87 -7.26
CA ASP A 208 6.21 1.15 -8.27
C ASP A 208 5.91 -0.30 -7.83
N ASP A 209 6.92 -1.02 -7.32
CA ASP A 209 6.75 -2.41 -6.84
C ASP A 209 5.76 -2.49 -5.67
N VAL A 210 5.86 -1.56 -4.72
CA VAL A 210 5.00 -1.52 -3.54
C VAL A 210 3.57 -1.14 -3.91
N ILE A 211 3.37 -0.19 -4.82
CA ILE A 211 2.04 0.18 -5.32
C ILE A 211 1.42 -1.02 -6.04
N ALA A 212 2.16 -1.69 -6.93
CA ALA A 212 1.67 -2.87 -7.64
C ALA A 212 1.24 -3.97 -6.66
N LYS A 213 2.09 -4.31 -5.70
CA LYS A 213 1.79 -5.34 -4.68
C LYS A 213 0.64 -4.94 -3.75
N SER A 214 0.51 -3.66 -3.41
CA SER A 214 -0.60 -3.15 -2.62
C SER A 214 -1.93 -3.25 -3.37
N ASN A 215 -1.92 -3.00 -4.68
CA ASN A 215 -3.08 -3.19 -5.54
C ASN A 215 -3.46 -4.67 -5.65
N ASP A 216 -2.48 -5.56 -5.90
CA ASP A 216 -2.72 -7.02 -5.96
C ASP A 216 -3.34 -7.54 -4.65
N LEU A 217 -2.83 -7.05 -3.51
CA LEU A 217 -3.34 -7.36 -2.17
C LEU A 217 -4.80 -6.92 -2.01
N ASN A 218 -5.11 -5.66 -2.32
CA ASN A 218 -6.46 -5.11 -2.19
C ASN A 218 -7.46 -5.79 -3.14
N SER A 219 -7.07 -6.00 -4.40
CA SER A 219 -7.92 -6.72 -5.36
C SER A 219 -8.26 -8.11 -4.86
N PHE A 220 -7.29 -8.86 -4.33
CA PHE A 220 -7.58 -10.18 -3.78
C PHE A 220 -8.52 -10.11 -2.56
N ILE A 221 -8.27 -9.18 -1.62
CA ILE A 221 -9.14 -9.00 -0.44
C ILE A 221 -10.57 -8.72 -0.87
N GLU A 222 -10.77 -7.82 -1.83
CA GLU A 222 -12.08 -7.47 -2.37
C GLU A 222 -12.81 -8.69 -2.94
N PHE A 223 -12.18 -9.40 -3.89
CA PHE A 223 -12.77 -10.60 -4.48
C PHE A 223 -13.06 -11.70 -3.46
N PHE A 224 -12.17 -11.89 -2.49
CA PHE A 224 -12.33 -12.90 -1.46
C PHE A 224 -13.47 -12.56 -0.48
N VAL A 225 -13.60 -11.29 -0.08
CA VAL A 225 -14.71 -10.82 0.76
C VAL A 225 -16.04 -10.91 0.01
N LEU A 226 -16.08 -10.55 -1.29
CA LEU A 226 -17.27 -10.71 -2.13
C LEU A 226 -17.68 -12.18 -2.24
N ALA A 227 -16.73 -13.10 -2.46
CA ALA A 227 -17.02 -14.53 -2.51
C ALA A 227 -17.62 -15.07 -1.19
N ILE A 228 -17.24 -14.49 -0.04
CA ILE A 228 -17.88 -14.81 1.26
C ILE A 228 -19.29 -14.23 1.33
N ILE A 229 -19.46 -12.96 0.94
CA ILE A 229 -20.76 -12.28 0.98
C ILE A 229 -21.80 -13.01 0.12
N GLU A 230 -21.43 -13.38 -1.11
CA GLU A 230 -22.29 -14.10 -2.05
C GLU A 230 -22.64 -15.49 -1.53
N ARG A 231 -21.62 -16.27 -1.15
CA ARG A 231 -21.81 -17.66 -0.72
C ARG A 231 -22.64 -17.79 0.56
N GLU A 232 -22.44 -16.89 1.52
CA GLU A 232 -23.11 -16.91 2.82
C GLU A 232 -24.37 -16.02 2.83
N ASN A 233 -24.73 -15.43 1.68
CA ASN A 233 -25.86 -14.53 1.51
C ASN A 233 -25.92 -13.42 2.59
N LEU A 234 -24.78 -12.77 2.84
CA LEU A 234 -24.64 -11.79 3.93
C LEU A 234 -25.29 -10.43 3.63
N GLN A 235 -25.67 -10.20 2.37
CA GLN A 235 -26.19 -8.92 1.93
C GLN A 235 -27.66 -8.77 2.33
N LYS A 236 -27.99 -7.61 2.92
CA LYS A 236 -29.37 -7.22 3.21
C LYS A 236 -29.89 -6.28 2.12
N GLY A 237 -30.82 -6.76 1.29
CA GLY A 237 -31.46 -5.99 0.22
C GLY A 237 -30.62 -5.89 -1.06
N ALA A 238 -31.10 -5.15 -2.06
CA ALA A 238 -30.40 -4.97 -3.33
C ALA A 238 -29.11 -4.13 -3.17
N LEU A 239 -28.15 -4.30 -4.10
CA LEU A 239 -27.01 -3.40 -4.24
C LEU A 239 -27.56 -2.02 -4.58
N THR A 240 -27.40 -1.06 -3.68
CA THR A 240 -27.78 0.33 -3.95
C THR A 240 -26.54 1.10 -4.34
N GLU A 241 -26.55 1.71 -5.52
CA GLU A 241 -25.61 2.77 -5.88
C GLU A 241 -25.80 3.89 -4.85
N ALA A 242 -24.76 4.14 -4.05
CA ALA A 242 -24.93 4.92 -2.82
C ALA A 242 -24.63 6.40 -3.04
N LEU A 243 -23.69 6.72 -3.92
CA LEU A 243 -23.34 8.10 -4.26
C LEU A 243 -22.38 8.17 -5.46
N VAL A 244 -22.66 9.06 -6.42
CA VAL A 244 -21.65 9.54 -7.37
C VAL A 244 -20.96 10.75 -6.71
N VAL A 245 -19.72 10.58 -6.29
CA VAL A 245 -18.91 11.68 -5.73
C VAL A 245 -18.11 12.31 -6.87
N ASP A 246 -18.33 13.60 -7.10
CA ASP A 246 -17.51 14.36 -8.05
C ASP A 246 -16.12 14.57 -7.43
N THR A 247 -15.24 13.59 -7.63
CA THR A 247 -13.86 13.67 -7.19
C THR A 247 -13.04 14.26 -8.33
N HIS A 248 -12.49 15.46 -8.13
CA HIS A 248 -11.41 16.00 -8.97
C HIS A 248 -10.08 15.21 -8.85
N GLU A 249 -10.14 13.91 -8.52
CA GLU A 249 -8.99 13.02 -8.38
C GLU A 249 -8.69 12.33 -9.71
N SER A 250 -7.53 12.60 -10.32
CA SER A 250 -7.02 11.83 -11.46
C SER A 250 -6.65 10.40 -11.03
N VAL A 251 -7.63 9.51 -10.92
CA VAL A 251 -7.39 8.10 -10.59
C VAL A 251 -7.02 7.35 -11.87
N GLY A 252 -5.87 6.67 -11.88
CA GLY A 252 -5.56 5.64 -12.86
C GLY A 252 -6.68 4.58 -12.90
N SER A 253 -6.82 3.85 -14.00
CA SER A 253 -7.95 2.95 -14.27
C SER A 253 -8.25 1.99 -13.10
N PHE A 254 -9.22 2.34 -12.25
CA PHE A 254 -9.79 1.45 -11.26
C PHE A 254 -10.66 0.43 -12.00
N GLN A 255 -10.39 -0.86 -11.85
CA GLN A 255 -11.26 -1.90 -12.40
C GLN A 255 -12.46 -2.06 -11.48
N ILE A 256 -13.66 -1.73 -12.00
CA ILE A 256 -14.93 -1.97 -11.30
C ILE A 256 -15.12 -3.50 -11.18
N PRO A 257 -15.34 -4.05 -9.96
CA PRO A 257 -15.67 -5.45 -9.75
C PRO A 257 -16.86 -5.90 -10.61
N PRO A 258 -16.86 -7.13 -11.16
CA PRO A 258 -17.93 -7.62 -12.02
C PRO A 258 -19.35 -7.49 -11.42
N ILE A 259 -19.49 -7.67 -10.10
CA ILE A 259 -20.79 -7.57 -9.39
C ILE A 259 -21.37 -6.15 -9.41
N LEU A 260 -20.54 -5.13 -9.67
CA LEU A 260 -20.95 -3.72 -9.70
C LEU A 260 -21.14 -3.19 -11.13
N ARG A 261 -21.11 -4.06 -12.15
CA ARG A 261 -21.27 -3.68 -13.57
C ARG A 261 -22.70 -3.83 -14.09
N SER A 262 -23.69 -4.03 -13.22
CA SER A 262 -25.10 -4.18 -13.58
C SER A 262 -25.73 -2.87 -14.05
#